data_AF-C2ELB8-F1
#
_entry.id   AF-C2ELB8-F1
#
_cell.length_a   1.000
_cell.length_b   1.000
_cell.length_c   1.000
_cell.angle_alpha   90.00
_cell.angle_beta   90.00
_cell.angle_gamma   90.00
#
_symmetry.space_group_name_H-M   'P 1'
#
loop_
_entity.id
_entity.type
_entity.pdbx_description
1 polymer ?
#
loop_
_entity_poly.entity_id
_entity_poly.type
_entity_poly.pdbx_seq_one_letter_code
_entity_poly.pdbx_strand_id
1 'polypeptide(L)' 'DDRESPLHIHLGQVMSRGEKMEFTIQKSIELGVSLITPLFSERCGVKLDSERLNKKLQQWQKIAIAACEQCGRNRVPEIR' A
#
# COMPACT_ATOMS: atom_id res chain seq x y z
N ASP A 1 -11.18 -21.28 -4.21
CA ASP A 1 -10.13 -20.73 -5.09
C ASP A 1 -9.38 -19.61 -4.40
N ASP A 2 -8.06 -19.72 -4.32
CA ASP A 2 -7.18 -18.67 -3.82
C ASP A 2 -6.85 -17.73 -5.00
N ARG A 3 -7.11 -16.43 -4.86
CA ARG A 3 -6.86 -15.43 -5.93
C ARG A 3 -5.49 -14.76 -5.79
N GLU A 4 -4.60 -15.38 -5.05
CA GLU A 4 -3.28 -14.86 -4.80
C GLU A 4 -2.30 -15.25 -5.91
N SER A 5 -1.39 -14.33 -6.21
CA SER A 5 -0.29 -14.58 -7.14
C SER A 5 0.66 -15.63 -6.56
N PRO A 6 1.19 -16.57 -7.35
CA PRO A 6 2.26 -17.47 -6.91
C PRO A 6 3.59 -16.72 -6.72
N LEU A 7 3.73 -15.51 -7.28
CA LEU A 7 4.91 -14.67 -7.14
C LEU A 7 4.73 -13.71 -5.95
N HIS A 8 5.64 -13.80 -4.99
CA HIS A 8 5.68 -12.87 -3.86
C HIS A 8 6.33 -11.55 -4.27
N ILE A 9 5.53 -10.49 -4.37
CA ILE A 9 5.98 -9.15 -4.76
C ILE A 9 6.02 -8.25 -3.53
N HIS A 10 7.21 -7.70 -3.24
CA HIS A 10 7.41 -6.64 -2.24
C HIS A 10 7.65 -5.31 -2.96
N LEU A 11 6.69 -4.39 -2.84
CA LEU A 11 6.77 -3.06 -3.44
C LEU A 11 7.38 -2.06 -2.45
N GLY A 12 8.56 -1.55 -2.79
CA GLY A 12 9.11 -0.34 -2.16
C GLY A 12 8.59 0.92 -2.85
N GLN A 13 7.62 1.61 -2.25
CA GLN A 13 6.99 2.78 -2.85
C GLN A 13 7.46 4.07 -2.18
N VAL A 14 8.14 4.94 -2.94
CA VAL A 14 8.50 6.28 -2.43
C VAL A 14 7.23 7.08 -2.14
N MET A 15 7.17 7.66 -0.93
CA MET A 15 6.00 8.42 -0.49
C MET A 15 5.71 9.57 -1.46
N SER A 16 4.46 9.61 -1.91
CA SER A 16 3.94 10.63 -2.82
C SER A 16 2.92 11.52 -2.13
N ARG A 17 2.81 12.78 -2.57
CA ARG A 17 1.82 13.72 -2.04
C ARG A 17 0.44 13.46 -2.63
N GLY A 18 -0.60 13.72 -1.83
CA GLY A 18 -1.99 13.62 -2.23
C GLY A 18 -2.43 12.19 -2.55
N GLU A 19 -3.35 12.07 -3.50
CA GLU A 19 -4.05 10.82 -3.85
C GLU A 19 -3.19 9.82 -4.62
N LYS A 20 -2.02 10.23 -5.14
CA LYS A 20 -1.13 9.34 -5.92
C LYS A 20 -0.69 8.12 -5.14
N MET A 21 -0.42 8.27 -3.85
CA MET A 21 -0.04 7.16 -2.98
C MET A 21 -1.19 6.17 -2.81
N GLU A 22 -2.40 6.70 -2.60
CA GLU A 22 -3.62 5.92 -2.40
C GLU A 22 -3.99 5.13 -3.65
N PHE A 23 -3.90 5.77 -4.82
CA PHE A 23 -4.06 5.10 -6.12
C PHE A 23 -3.04 3.99 -6.33
N THR A 24 -1.77 4.24 -5.99
CA THR A 24 -0.70 3.25 -6.14
C THR A 24 -0.95 2.03 -5.25
N ILE A 25 -1.36 2.24 -4.00
CA ILE A 25 -1.69 1.15 -3.07
C ILE A 25 -2.86 0.33 -3.62
N GLN A 26 -3.97 1.00 -4.00
CA GLN A 26 -5.14 0.32 -4.53
C GLN A 26 -4.78 -0.56 -5.74
N LYS A 27 -4.09 0.01 -6.74
CA LYS A 27 -3.75 -0.71 -7.97
C LYS A 27 -2.70 -1.79 -7.76
N SER A 28 -1.74 -1.59 -6.87
CA SER A 28 -0.75 -2.64 -6.55
C SER A 28 -1.42 -3.86 -5.92
N ILE A 29 -2.47 -3.64 -5.14
CA ILE A 29 -3.25 -4.73 -4.51
C ILE A 29 -4.10 -5.46 -5.54
N GLU A 30 -4.79 -4.74 -6.43
CA GLU A 30 -5.51 -5.35 -7.56
C GLU A 30 -4.57 -6.19 -8.45
N LEU A 31 -3.29 -5.80 -8.55
CA LEU A 31 -2.25 -6.50 -9.32
C LEU A 31 -1.54 -7.63 -8.55
N GLY A 32 -1.95 -7.94 -7.31
CA GLY A 32 -1.43 -9.09 -6.57
C GLY A 32 -0.17 -8.84 -5.74
N VAL A 33 0.13 -7.59 -5.37
CA VAL A 33 1.26 -7.30 -4.45
C VAL A 33 1.05 -8.00 -3.09
N SER A 34 2.12 -8.48 -2.48
CA SER A 34 2.08 -9.21 -1.20
C SER A 34 2.43 -8.34 -0.01
N LEU A 35 3.34 -7.37 -0.21
CA LEU A 35 3.85 -6.47 0.81
C LEU A 35 4.16 -5.10 0.20
N ILE A 36 3.83 -4.02 0.90
CA ILE A 36 4.20 -2.66 0.51
C ILE A 36 5.00 -2.01 1.64
N THR A 37 6.16 -1.45 1.30
CA THR A 37 6.95 -0.61 2.23
C THR A 37 7.05 0.82 1.71
N PRO A 38 6.49 1.82 2.41
CA PRO A 38 6.69 3.21 2.09
C PRO A 38 8.16 3.60 2.27
N LEU A 39 8.75 4.22 1.24
CA LEU A 39 10.14 4.65 1.24
C LEU A 39 10.24 6.17 1.35
N PHE A 40 11.25 6.63 2.10
CA PHE A 40 11.66 8.02 2.15
C PHE A 40 12.84 8.21 1.19
N SER A 41 12.82 9.30 0.42
CA SER A 41 13.92 9.65 -0.48
C SER A 41 14.31 11.12 -0.32
N GLU A 42 15.51 11.48 -0.75
CA GLU A 42 16.05 12.85 -0.65
C GLU A 42 15.13 13.89 -1.32
N ARG A 43 14.47 13.51 -2.42
CA ARG A 43 13.53 14.36 -3.17
C ARG A 43 12.08 14.23 -2.68
N CYS A 44 11.84 13.47 -1.62
CA CYS A 44 10.53 13.33 -1.02
C CYS A 44 10.25 14.56 -0.15
N GLY A 45 9.41 15.47 -0.63
CA GLY A 45 9.00 16.65 0.12
C GLY A 45 8.03 16.36 1.29
N VAL A 46 7.99 15.13 1.80
CA VAL A 46 7.06 14.66 2.82
C VAL A 46 7.84 14.37 4.09
N LYS A 47 7.96 15.38 4.97
CA LYS A 47 8.42 15.19 6.35
C LYS A 47 7.19 14.91 7.20
N LEU A 48 6.98 13.64 7.54
CA LEU A 48 5.94 13.25 8.49
C LEU A 48 6.61 12.97 9.83
N ASP A 49 6.01 13.50 10.90
CA ASP A 49 6.27 12.98 12.23
C ASP A 49 5.70 11.55 12.34
N SER A 50 6.13 10.83 13.38
CA SER A 50 5.73 9.44 13.62
C SER A 50 4.21 9.29 13.79
N GLU A 51 3.52 10.28 14.37
CA GLU A 51 2.07 10.24 14.57
C GLU A 51 1.30 10.33 13.24
N ARG A 52 1.70 11.24 12.36
CA ARG A 52 1.11 11.39 11.03
C ARG A 52 1.40 10.19 10.14
N LEU A 53 2.59 9.60 10.26
CA LEU A 53 2.93 8.37 9.55
C LEU A 53 2.00 7.22 9.99
N ASN A 54 1.77 7.06 11.30
CA ASN A 54 0.86 6.04 11.82
C ASN A 54 -0.58 6.25 11.32
N LYS A 55 -1.08 7.50 11.28
CA LYS A 55 -2.40 7.82 10.70
C LYS A 55 -2.46 7.47 9.22
N LYS A 56 -1.38 7.70 8.47
CA LYS A 56 -1.29 7.33 7.06
C LYS A 56 -1.26 5.83 6.84
N LEU A 57 -0.48 5.08 7.63
CA LEU A 57 -0.47 3.61 7.61
C LEU A 57 -1.87 3.05 7.87
N GLN A 58 -2.59 3.56 8.87
CA GLN A 58 -3.98 3.15 9.14
C GLN A 58 -4.92 3.45 7.96
N GLN A 59 -4.79 4.62 7.34
CA GLN A 59 -5.58 4.99 6.17
C GLN A 59 -5.30 4.05 4.98
N TRP A 60 -4.02 3.77 4.71
CA TRP A 60 -3.58 2.87 3.65
C TRP A 60 -4.03 1.44 3.88
N GLN A 61 -4.04 0.98 5.13
CA GLN A 61 -4.57 -0.34 5.47
C GLN A 61 -6.06 -0.46 5.13
N LYS A 62 -6.85 0.60 5.36
CA LYS A 62 -8.28 0.60 4.97
C LYS A 62 -8.46 0.53 3.45
N ILE A 63 -7.63 1.26 2.70
CA ILE A 63 -7.63 1.19 1.22
C ILE A 63 -7.27 -0.22 0.78
N ALA A 64 -6.31 -0.85 1.45
CA ALA A 64 -5.90 -2.21 1.13
C ALA A 64 -7.02 -3.23 1.32
N ILE A 65 -7.77 -3.13 2.41
CA ILE A 65 -8.95 -3.96 2.69
C ILE A 65 -10.00 -3.75 1.59
N ALA A 66 -10.37 -2.51 1.30
CA ALA A 66 -11.37 -2.18 0.29
C ALA A 66 -10.96 -2.66 -1.12
N ALA A 67 -9.67 -2.55 -1.47
CA ALA A 67 -9.16 -3.06 -2.73
C ALA A 67 -9.24 -4.59 -2.80
N CYS A 68 -8.92 -5.30 -1.71
CA CYS A 68 -9.06 -6.75 -1.63
C CYS A 68 -10.52 -7.20 -1.79
N GLU A 69 -11.45 -6.54 -1.11
CA GLU A 69 -12.89 -6.79 -1.23
C GLU A 69 -13.38 -6.60 -2.67
N GLN A 70 -12.91 -5.55 -3.35
CA GLN A 70 -13.32 -5.23 -4.71
C GLN A 70 -12.76 -6.22 -5.75
N CYS A 71 -11.48 -6.61 -5.64
CA CYS A 71 -10.85 -7.57 -6.57
C CYS A 71 -11.06 -9.04 -6.18
N GLY A 72 -11.65 -9.30 -5.01
CA GLY A 72 -11.93 -10.63 -4.47
C GLY A 72 -10.68 -11.37 -3.99
N ARG A 73 -9.62 -10.65 -3.59
CA ARG A 73 -8.47 -11.24 -2.92
C ARG A 73 -8.85 -11.59 -1.48
N ASN A 74 -8.43 -12.78 -1.03
CA ASN A 74 -8.77 -13.29 0.29
C ASN A 74 -7.69 -13.01 1.34
N ARG A 75 -6.56 -12.40 0.93
CA ARG A 75 -5.47 -12.02 1.83
C ARG A 75 -5.17 -10.55 1.66
N VAL A 76 -5.23 -9.81 2.75
CA VAL A 76 -4.89 -8.38 2.76
C VAL A 76 -3.37 -8.25 2.84
N PRO A 77 -2.72 -7.55 1.88
CA PRO A 77 -1.28 -7.31 1.92
C PRO A 77 -0.87 -6.49 3.16
N GLU A 78 0.31 -6.78 3.68
CA GLU A 78 0.91 -5.98 4.76
C GLU A 78 1.42 -4.65 4.20
N ILE A 79 1.23 -3.56 4.96
CA ILE A 79 1.82 -2.25 4.69
C ILE A 79 2.62 -1.83 5.93
N ARG A 80 3.95 -1.74 5.81
CA ARG A 80 4.87 -1.45 6.92
C ARG A 80 5.96 -0.45 6.56
#